data_AF-A0A2E7W499-F1
#
_entry.id   AF-A0A2E7W499-F1
#
_cell.length_a   1.000
_cell.length_b   1.000
_cell.length_c   1.000
_cell.angle_alpha   90.00
_cell.angle_beta   90.00
_cell.angle_gamma   90.00
#
_symmetry.space_group_name_H-M   'P 1'
#
loop_
_entity.id
_entity.type
_entity.pdbx_description
1 polymer ?
#
loop_
_entity_poly.entity_id
_entity_poly.type
_entity_poly.pdbx_seq_one_letter_code
_entity_poly.pdbx_strand_id
1 'polypeptide(L)'
;MVNKVKGFIIAKPELANSDVDLIWAIWAWQLAALKPPQKITSMSAKDLCRTWKEGTISSPFNISRSRRKCQQHYPETRGDEYVKKQHHQRRIKQDVKRETDKAAKVLSERSSDSSQQSPQVL
;
A
#
# COMPACT_ATOMS: atom_id res chain seq x y z
N MET A 1 16.74 9.60 1.44
CA MET A 1 15.67 9.54 0.43
C MET A 1 14.27 9.72 1.02
N VAL A 2 13.94 9.10 2.17
CA VAL A 2 12.63 9.23 2.85
C VAL A 2 12.12 10.68 2.95
N ASN A 3 12.90 11.62 3.49
CA ASN A 3 12.47 13.02 3.62
C ASN A 3 12.25 13.72 2.27
N LYS A 4 13.01 13.34 1.22
CA LYS A 4 12.77 13.84 -0.14
C LYS A 4 11.41 13.33 -0.65
N VAL A 5 11.16 12.02 -0.52
CA VAL A 5 9.86 11.42 -0.86
C VAL A 5 8.70 12.10 -0.10
N LYS A 6 8.87 12.37 1.20
CA LYS A 6 7.89 13.12 1.99
C LYS A 6 7.58 14.48 1.36
N GLY A 7 8.62 15.24 0.98
CA GLY A 7 8.44 16.53 0.32
C GLY A 7 7.65 16.44 -0.99
N PHE A 8 7.92 15.44 -1.81
CA PHE A 8 7.15 15.19 -3.05
C PHE A 8 5.68 14.86 -2.75
N ILE A 9 5.41 13.99 -1.79
CA ILE A 9 4.04 13.60 -1.44
C ILE A 9 3.26 14.77 -0.82
N ILE A 10 3.90 15.60 0.02
CA ILE A 10 3.26 16.79 0.59
C ILE A 10 2.91 17.79 -0.52
N ALA A 11 3.83 18.01 -1.45
CA ALA A 11 3.61 18.94 -2.57
C ALA A 11 2.55 18.41 -3.55
N LYS A 12 2.47 17.09 -3.73
CA LYS A 12 1.60 16.39 -4.68
C LYS A 12 1.07 15.10 -4.05
N PRO A 13 -0.04 15.17 -3.29
CA PRO A 13 -0.60 14.02 -2.55
C PRO A 13 -0.91 12.81 -3.42
N GLU A 14 -1.23 13.00 -4.70
CA GLU A 14 -1.51 11.94 -5.66
C GLU A 14 -0.32 10.95 -5.82
N LEU A 15 0.91 11.42 -5.61
CA LEU A 15 2.13 10.60 -5.68
C LEU A 15 2.21 9.55 -4.55
N ALA A 16 1.41 9.69 -3.49
CA ALA A 16 1.36 8.71 -2.40
C ALA A 16 0.86 7.33 -2.86
N ASN A 17 0.04 7.30 -3.91
CA ASN A 17 -0.65 6.09 -4.38
C ASN A 17 0.08 5.36 -5.52
N SER A 18 0.98 6.03 -6.24
CA SER A 18 1.61 5.49 -7.45
C SER A 18 3.13 5.44 -7.33
N ASP A 19 3.72 4.25 -7.46
CA ASP A 19 5.20 4.12 -7.48
C ASP A 19 5.76 4.75 -8.75
N VAL A 20 5.09 4.53 -9.88
CA VAL A 20 5.55 4.98 -11.20
C VAL A 20 5.59 6.50 -11.27
N ASP A 21 4.52 7.18 -10.85
CA ASP A 21 4.46 8.64 -10.90
C ASP A 21 5.46 9.28 -9.94
N LEU A 22 5.64 8.69 -8.75
CA LEU A 22 6.63 9.16 -7.78
C LEU A 22 8.06 8.98 -8.30
N ILE A 23 8.37 7.83 -8.91
CA ILE A 23 9.67 7.56 -9.53
C ILE A 23 9.93 8.59 -10.63
N TRP A 24 8.97 8.79 -11.52
CA TRP A 24 9.07 9.76 -12.61
C TRP A 24 9.32 11.17 -12.09
N ALA A 25 8.55 11.63 -11.09
CA ALA A 25 8.69 12.96 -10.51
C ALA A 25 10.06 13.18 -9.87
N ILE A 26 10.57 12.18 -9.15
CA ILE A 26 11.90 12.24 -8.52
C ILE A 26 12.99 12.22 -9.59
N TRP A 27 12.89 11.38 -10.63
CA TRP A 27 13.87 11.35 -11.72
C TRP A 27 13.89 12.65 -12.51
N ALA A 28 12.72 13.21 -12.85
CA ALA A 28 12.64 14.51 -13.52
C ALA A 28 13.38 15.60 -12.73
N TRP A 29 13.19 15.62 -11.40
CA TRP A 29 13.91 16.53 -10.51
C TRP A 29 15.41 16.27 -10.44
N GLN A 30 15.83 15.00 -10.36
CA GLN A 30 17.26 14.64 -10.32
C GLN A 30 17.99 14.99 -11.62
N LEU A 31 17.37 14.69 -12.76
CA LEU A 31 17.91 14.99 -14.09
C LEU A 31 18.01 16.50 -14.34
N ALA A 32 17.03 17.28 -13.88
CA ALA A 32 17.07 18.73 -13.96
C ALA A 32 18.19 19.35 -13.10
N ALA A 33 18.66 18.64 -12.08
CA ALA A 33 19.74 19.09 -11.19
C ALA A 33 21.16 18.74 -11.71
N LEU A 34 21.28 17.99 -12.82
CA LEU A 34 22.57 17.66 -13.42
C LEU A 34 23.22 18.86 -14.12
N LYS A 35 24.51 18.73 -14.43
CA LYS A 35 25.30 19.73 -15.17
C LYS A 35 25.94 19.06 -16.40
N PRO A 36 25.42 19.27 -17.62
CA PRO A 36 24.26 20.11 -17.96
C PRO A 36 22.91 19.50 -17.50
N PRO A 37 21.87 20.32 -17.26
CA PRO A 37 20.53 19.84 -16.93
C PRO A 37 19.94 18.98 -18.05
N GLN A 38 19.24 17.91 -17.69
CA GLN A 38 18.59 17.01 -18.64
C GLN A 38 17.08 16.96 -18.39
N LYS A 39 16.28 16.90 -19.46
CA LYS A 39 14.82 16.75 -19.37
C LYS A 39 14.46 15.28 -19.63
N ILE A 40 13.73 14.67 -18.69
CA ILE A 40 13.30 13.27 -18.83
C ILE A 40 12.44 13.03 -20.07
N THR A 41 11.65 14.04 -20.48
CA THR A 41 10.74 13.97 -21.63
C THR A 41 11.44 14.00 -22.98
N SER A 42 12.67 14.49 -23.06
CA SER A 42 13.47 14.51 -24.29
C SER A 42 14.54 13.41 -24.32
N MET A 43 14.60 12.56 -23.30
CA MET A 43 15.60 11.52 -23.17
C MET A 43 15.11 10.22 -23.79
N SER A 44 15.99 9.52 -24.51
CA SER A 44 15.67 8.17 -24.97
C SER A 44 15.57 7.20 -23.79
N ALA A 45 14.74 6.16 -23.90
CA ALA A 45 14.68 5.12 -22.87
C ALA A 45 16.05 4.46 -22.61
N LYS A 46 16.88 4.34 -23.66
CA LYS A 46 18.24 3.80 -23.56
C LYS A 46 19.15 4.67 -22.70
N ASP A 47 19.07 5.99 -22.87
CA ASP A 47 19.88 6.93 -22.09
C ASP A 47 19.41 6.99 -20.64
N LEU A 48 18.09 6.97 -20.41
CA LEU A 48 17.53 6.89 -19.05
C LEU A 48 18.02 5.64 -18.31
N CYS A 49 17.98 4.48 -18.97
CA CYS A 49 18.51 3.23 -18.41
C CYS A 49 20.01 3.30 -18.15
N ARG A 50 20.78 3.99 -19.00
CA ARG A 50 22.22 4.20 -18.80
C ARG A 50 22.49 5.07 -17.59
N THR A 51 21.83 6.23 -17.48
CA THR A 51 21.93 7.15 -16.34
C THR A 51 21.53 6.47 -15.02
N TRP A 52 20.54 5.58 -15.05
CA TRP A 52 20.20 4.73 -13.91
C TRP A 52 21.31 3.72 -13.59
N LYS A 53 21.82 2.99 -14.59
CA LYS A 53 22.90 2.00 -14.42
C LYS A 53 24.17 2.63 -13.84
N GLU A 54 24.49 3.85 -14.25
CA GLU A 54 25.64 4.64 -13.79
C GLU A 54 25.45 5.22 -12.38
N GLY A 55 24.24 5.12 -11.80
CA GLY A 55 23.94 5.60 -10.45
C GLY A 55 23.74 7.11 -10.35
N THR A 56 23.65 7.81 -11.48
CA THR A 56 23.43 9.27 -11.52
C THR A 56 22.03 9.65 -11.04
N ILE A 57 21.05 8.78 -11.25
CA ILE A 57 19.69 8.90 -10.69
C ILE A 57 19.40 7.75 -9.73
N SER A 58 18.45 7.98 -8.81
CA SER A 58 18.15 7.00 -7.77
C SER A 58 17.45 5.77 -8.31
N SER A 59 17.80 4.60 -7.76
CA SER A 59 17.13 3.34 -8.08
C SER A 59 15.62 3.40 -7.81
N PRO A 60 14.77 2.88 -8.71
CA PRO A 60 13.32 2.86 -8.52
C PRO A 60 12.94 2.09 -7.26
N PHE A 61 13.66 1.00 -6.96
CA PHE A 61 13.45 0.21 -5.73
C PHE A 61 13.73 1.02 -4.46
N ASN A 62 14.77 1.88 -4.48
CA ASN A 62 15.09 2.73 -3.34
C ASN A 62 14.01 3.79 -3.12
N ILE A 63 13.48 4.36 -4.20
CA ILE A 63 12.37 5.31 -4.16
C ILE A 63 11.13 4.64 -3.56
N SER A 64 10.71 3.48 -4.09
CA SER A 64 9.54 2.75 -3.58
C SER A 64 9.70 2.30 -2.13
N ARG A 65 10.88 1.81 -1.73
CA ARG A 65 11.16 1.48 -0.32
C ARG A 65 11.10 2.72 0.57
N SER A 66 11.64 3.83 0.09
CA SER A 66 11.60 5.11 0.81
C SER A 66 10.18 5.64 0.96
N ARG A 67 9.30 5.44 -0.02
CA ARG A 67 7.87 5.75 0.09
C ARG A 67 7.19 4.94 1.18
N ARG A 68 7.37 3.62 1.19
CA ARG A 68 6.80 2.75 2.24
C ARG A 68 7.27 3.17 3.63
N LYS A 69 8.58 3.43 3.78
CA LYS A 69 9.16 3.91 5.05
C LYS A 69 8.65 5.30 5.43
N CYS A 70 8.46 6.20 4.46
CA CYS A 70 7.82 7.49 4.67
C CYS A 70 6.41 7.33 5.24
N GLN A 71 5.57 6.51 4.62
CA GLN A 71 4.18 6.28 5.05
C GLN A 71 4.05 5.53 6.37
N GLN A 72 5.08 4.78 6.78
CA GLN A 72 5.17 4.19 8.12
C GLN A 72 5.44 5.26 9.18
N HIS A 73 6.43 6.13 8.96
CA HIS A 73 6.81 7.17 9.92
C HIS A 73 5.88 8.39 9.93
N TYR A 74 5.22 8.67 8.80
CA TYR A 74 4.38 9.85 8.57
C TYR A 74 3.03 9.40 8.04
N PRO A 75 2.09 8.99 8.91
CA PRO A 75 0.77 8.50 8.50
C PRO A 75 -0.03 9.49 7.66
N GLU A 76 0.23 10.80 7.81
CA GLU A 76 -0.38 11.87 7.02
C GLU A 76 -0.02 11.82 5.52
N THR A 77 1.02 11.07 5.16
CA THR A 77 1.48 10.86 3.77
C THR A 77 0.87 9.63 3.10
N ARG A 78 -0.05 8.94 3.77
CA ARG A 78 -0.78 7.80 3.20
C ARG A 78 -1.86 8.31 2.26
N GLY A 79 -1.87 7.84 1.02
CA GLY A 79 -2.88 8.23 0.05
C GLY A 79 -4.22 7.51 0.24
N ASP A 80 -5.24 7.97 -0.45
CA ASP A 80 -6.63 7.51 -0.32
C ASP A 80 -6.82 6.00 -0.52
N GLU A 81 -5.99 5.36 -1.33
CA GLU A 81 -6.06 3.91 -1.50
C GLU A 81 -5.83 3.15 -0.20
N TYR A 82 -4.96 3.67 0.67
CA TYR A 82 -4.73 3.08 1.98
C TYR A 82 -6.02 3.12 2.81
N VAL A 83 -6.71 4.27 2.81
CA VAL A 83 -7.97 4.46 3.52
C VAL A 83 -9.04 3.49 2.98
N LYS A 84 -9.19 3.42 1.66
CA LYS A 84 -10.11 2.46 1.00
C LYS A 84 -9.81 1.01 1.39
N LYS A 85 -8.53 0.61 1.37
CA LYS A 85 -8.09 -0.74 1.79
C LYS A 85 -8.42 -1.01 3.26
N GLN A 86 -8.18 -0.05 4.16
CA GLN A 86 -8.51 -0.19 5.58
C GLN A 86 -10.02 -0.35 5.81
N HIS A 87 -10.85 0.44 5.13
CA HIS A 87 -12.30 0.31 5.22
C HIS A 87 -12.79 -1.05 4.71
N HIS A 88 -12.26 -1.50 3.58
CA HIS A 88 -12.61 -2.80 3.02
C HIS A 88 -12.20 -3.95 3.96
N GLN A 89 -10.99 -3.91 4.52
CA GLN A 89 -10.53 -4.89 5.51
C GLN A 89 -11.41 -4.91 6.76
N ARG A 90 -11.85 -3.74 7.24
CA ARG A 90 -12.76 -3.65 8.38
C ARG A 90 -14.09 -4.34 8.09
N ARG A 91 -14.66 -4.13 6.90
CA ARG A 91 -15.91 -4.78 6.46
C ARG A 91 -15.76 -6.30 6.43
N ILE A 92 -14.69 -6.80 5.78
CA ILE A 92 -14.43 -8.25 5.73
C ILE A 92 -14.33 -8.85 7.13
N LYS A 93 -13.60 -8.19 8.06
CA LYS A 93 -13.48 -8.68 9.45
C LYS A 93 -14.83 -8.75 10.16
N GLN A 94 -15.70 -7.77 9.95
CA GLN A 94 -17.04 -7.76 10.52
C GLN A 94 -17.90 -8.90 9.95
N ASP A 95 -17.83 -9.12 8.64
CA ASP A 95 -18.55 -10.21 7.98
C ASP A 95 -18.07 -11.58 8.49
N VAL A 96 -16.76 -11.81 8.55
CA VAL A 96 -16.18 -13.06 9.07
C VAL A 96 -16.61 -13.32 10.51
N LYS A 97 -16.56 -12.28 11.37
CA LYS A 97 -17.00 -12.39 12.76
C LYS A 97 -18.48 -12.77 12.84
N ARG A 98 -19.34 -12.08 12.07
CA ARG A 98 -20.79 -12.35 12.04
C ARG A 98 -21.09 -13.79 11.64
N GLU A 99 -20.44 -14.30 10.60
CA GLU A 99 -20.69 -15.68 10.14
C GLU A 99 -20.15 -16.72 11.13
N THR A 100 -19.05 -16.43 11.81
CA THR A 100 -18.51 -17.29 12.88
C THR A 100 -19.46 -17.34 14.08
N ASP A 101 -19.97 -16.18 14.51
CA ASP A 101 -20.93 -16.08 15.62
C ASP A 101 -22.24 -16.84 15.30
N LYS A 102 -22.74 -16.73 14.07
CA LYS A 102 -23.90 -17.52 13.60
C LYS A 102 -23.63 -19.02 13.62
N ALA A 103 -22.48 -19.46 13.10
CA ALA A 103 -22.12 -20.87 13.10
C ALA A 103 -22.01 -21.43 14.52
N ALA A 104 -21.41 -20.68 15.45
CA ALA A 104 -21.32 -21.05 16.86
C ALA A 104 -22.71 -21.18 17.50
N LYS A 105 -23.62 -20.25 17.20
CA LYS A 105 -25.00 -20.31 17.68
C LYS A 105 -25.74 -21.56 17.19
N VAL A 106 -25.66 -21.86 15.89
CA VAL A 106 -26.29 -23.07 15.31
C VAL A 106 -25.73 -24.36 15.92
N LEU A 107 -24.42 -24.41 16.18
CA LEU A 107 -23.79 -25.55 16.85
C LEU A 107 -24.30 -25.70 18.29
N SER A 108 -24.38 -24.60 19.05
CA SER A 108 -24.92 -24.60 20.41
C SER A 108 -26.38 -25.07 20.47
N GLU A 109 -27.23 -24.61 19.56
CA GLU A 109 -28.64 -25.01 19.49
C GLU A 109 -28.77 -26.51 19.19
N ARG A 110 -27.99 -27.04 18.24
CA ARG A 110 -27.98 -28.49 17.92
C ARG A 110 -27.51 -29.36 19.08
N SER A 111 -26.48 -28.94 19.82
CA SER A 111 -26.01 -29.67 21.00
C SER A 111 -27.06 -29.70 22.13
N SER A 112 -27.87 -28.65 22.23
CA SER A 112 -28.94 -28.53 23.23
C SER A 112 -30.11 -29.48 22.92
N ASP A 113 -30.54 -29.56 21.66
CA ASP A 113 -31.62 -30.45 21.21
C ASP A 113 -31.26 -31.94 21.38
N SER A 114 -30.01 -32.31 21.14
CA SER A 114 -29.55 -33.71 21.28
C SER A 114 -29.55 -34.23 22.73
N SER A 115 -29.65 -33.35 23.73
CA SER A 115 -29.66 -33.71 25.16
C SER A 115 -31.07 -33.95 25.72
N GLN A 116 -32.15 -33.66 24.97
CA GLN A 116 -33.53 -33.86 25.40
C GLN A 116 -34.17 -35.16 24.90
N GLN A 117 -33.48 -35.95 24.08
CA GLN A 117 -33.93 -37.25 23.58
C GLN A 117 -33.15 -38.41 24.23
N SER A 118 -33.25 -38.56 25.56
CA SER A 118 -32.91 -39.83 26.21
C SER A 118 -34.19 -40.66 26.33
N PRO A 119 -34.30 -41.83 25.67
CA PRO A 119 -35.46 -42.70 25.84
C PRO A 119 -35.49 -43.24 27.27
N GLN A 120 -36.61 -43.07 27.99
CA GLN A 120 -36.91 -43.90 29.15
C GLN A 120 -37.08 -45.33 28.64
N VAL A 121 -36.05 -46.16 28.84
CA VAL A 121 -36.15 -47.61 28.65
C VAL A 121 -36.71 -48.17 29.96
N LEU A 122 -37.98 -48.60 29.90
CA LEU A 122 -38.69 -49.38 30.92
C LEU A 122 -38.22 -50.84 30.91
#